data_AF-A0A953XN08-F1
#
_entry.id   AF-A0A953XN08-F1
#
_cell.length_a   1.000
_cell.length_b   1.000
_cell.length_c   1.000
_cell.angle_alpha   90.00
_cell.angle_beta   90.00
_cell.angle_gamma   90.00
#
_symmetry.space_group_name_H-M   'P 1'
#
loop_
_entity.id
_entity.type
_entity.pdbx_description
1 polymer ?
#
loop_
_entity_poly.entity_id
_entity_poly.type
_entity_poly.pdbx_seq_one_letter_code
_entity_poly.pdbx_strand_id
1 'polypeptide(L)'
;MPKSVTEKIVECRTPGGLTLRMERWYYEAIRSALLRILPAPDIHAEVYQLHLLVNEQLDAATRGSINSLVWLVAWVRLDLEVEGVVTRDAVWVKRVQGHRHSGPGTA
;
A
#
# COMPACT_ATOMS: atom_id res chain seq x y z
N MET A 1 -28.44 11.79 -3.99
CA MET A 1 -28.27 10.77 -2.93
C MET A 1 -26.93 11.01 -2.26
N PRO A 2 -26.88 11.32 -0.94
CA PRO A 2 -25.60 11.50 -0.28
C PRO A 2 -24.92 10.13 -0.17
N LYS A 3 -23.80 9.96 -0.89
CA LYS A 3 -22.94 8.78 -0.79
C LYS A 3 -22.52 8.61 0.67
N SER A 4 -22.78 7.42 1.20
CA SER A 4 -22.69 7.11 2.62
C SER A 4 -21.30 7.40 3.17
N VAL A 5 -21.25 7.87 4.42
CA VAL A 5 -20.02 8.18 5.17
C VAL A 5 -19.03 6.99 5.20
N THR A 6 -19.53 5.76 5.01
CA THR A 6 -18.74 4.53 4.93
C THR A 6 -17.81 4.48 3.71
N GLU A 7 -18.18 5.13 2.60
CA GLU A 7 -17.36 5.14 1.37
C GLU A 7 -16.07 5.96 1.54
N LYS A 8 -16.01 6.81 2.59
CA LYS A 8 -14.90 7.73 2.84
C LYS A 8 -13.78 7.16 3.70
N ILE A 9 -13.98 6.03 4.38
CA ILE A 9 -13.01 5.44 5.32
C ILE A 9 -12.64 4.02 4.86
N VAL A 10 -11.35 3.68 4.96
CA VAL A 10 -10.80 2.34 4.75
C VAL A 10 -10.27 1.81 6.07
N GLU A 11 -10.43 0.51 6.29
CA GLU A 11 -9.80 -0.22 7.39
C GLU A 11 -8.55 -0.91 6.87
N CYS A 12 -7.38 -0.50 7.35
CA CYS A 12 -6.10 -1.12 7.06
C CYS A 12 -5.77 -2.15 8.14
N ARG A 13 -5.20 -3.28 7.73
CA ARG A 13 -4.81 -4.38 8.62
C ARG A 13 -3.30 -4.56 8.62
N THR A 14 -2.78 -5.11 9.69
CA THR A 14 -1.39 -5.55 9.76
C THR A 14 -1.32 -7.07 9.88
N PRO A 15 -0.19 -7.72 9.52
CA PRO A 15 -0.02 -9.15 9.72
C PRO A 15 -0.17 -9.61 11.18
N GLY A 16 0.03 -8.70 12.15
CA GLY A 16 -0.20 -8.95 13.57
C GLY A 16 -1.64 -8.74 14.05
N GLY A 17 -2.58 -8.49 13.13
CA GLY A 17 -4.01 -8.32 13.45
C GLY A 17 -4.41 -6.94 13.95
N LEU A 18 -3.48 -5.97 14.02
CA LEU A 18 -3.84 -4.58 14.34
C LEU A 18 -4.60 -3.94 13.18
N THR A 19 -5.56 -3.07 13.49
CA THR A 19 -6.35 -2.33 12.51
C THR A 19 -6.24 -0.82 12.71
N LEU A 20 -6.31 -0.09 11.59
CA LEU A 20 -6.35 1.37 11.56
C LEU A 20 -7.45 1.83 10.60
N ARG A 21 -8.24 2.83 11.00
CA ARG A 21 -9.21 3.49 10.12
C ARG A 21 -8.60 4.78 9.59
N MET A 22 -8.56 4.95 8.27
CA MET A 22 -8.08 6.17 7.62
C MET A 22 -8.98 6.59 6.47
N GLU A 23 -8.91 7.84 6.03
CA GLU A 23 -9.70 8.26 4.87
C GLU A 23 -9.25 7.54 3.61
N ARG A 24 -10.22 7.10 2.80
CA ARG A 24 -9.99 6.32 1.59
C ARG A 24 -9.04 7.01 0.64
N TRP A 25 -9.18 8.32 0.47
CA TRP A 25 -8.35 9.05 -0.48
C TRP A 25 -6.87 9.06 -0.05
N TYR A 26 -6.56 9.11 1.26
CA TYR A 26 -5.18 8.96 1.75
C TYR A 26 -4.64 7.57 1.43
N TYR A 27 -5.44 6.55 1.73
CA TYR A 27 -5.09 5.17 1.48
C TYR A 27 -4.78 4.94 0.00
N GLU A 28 -5.67 5.35 -0.89
CA GLU A 28 -5.52 5.15 -2.34
C GLU A 28 -4.35 5.94 -2.92
N ALA A 29 -4.08 7.16 -2.43
CA ALA A 29 -2.93 7.95 -2.85
C ALA A 29 -1.60 7.26 -2.49
N ILE A 30 -1.47 6.80 -1.24
CA ILE A 30 -0.27 6.10 -0.76
C ILE A 30 -0.13 4.73 -1.45
N ARG A 31 -1.22 3.97 -1.56
CA ARG A 31 -1.26 2.68 -2.26
C ARG A 31 -0.80 2.83 -3.71
N SER A 32 -1.36 3.81 -4.43
CA SER A 32 -0.98 4.08 -5.81
C SER A 32 0.49 4.47 -5.95
N ALA A 33 1.00 5.30 -5.03
CA ALA A 33 2.41 5.67 -5.01
C ALA A 33 3.32 4.44 -4.76
N LEU A 34 3.00 3.61 -3.78
CA LEU A 34 3.74 2.37 -3.48
C LEU A 34 3.78 1.42 -4.69
N LEU A 35 2.66 1.26 -5.40
CA LEU A 35 2.59 0.40 -6.58
C LEU A 35 3.32 0.97 -7.80
N ARG A 36 3.50 2.29 -7.89
CA ARG A 36 4.37 2.91 -8.90
C ARG A 36 5.85 2.70 -8.59
N ILE A 37 6.22 2.74 -7.31
CA ILE A 37 7.60 2.49 -6.84
C ILE A 37 7.98 1.01 -7.00
N LEU A 38 7.02 0.12 -6.81
CA LEU A 38 7.20 -1.33 -6.92
C LEU A 38 6.37 -1.89 -8.10
N PRO A 39 6.69 -1.53 -9.35
CA PRO A 39 5.85 -1.87 -10.50
C PRO A 39 5.85 -3.37 -10.80
N ALA A 40 6.95 -4.06 -10.50
CA ALA A 40 7.17 -5.46 -10.83
C ALA A 40 7.90 -6.21 -9.69
N PRO A 41 7.85 -7.56 -9.66
CA PRO A 41 8.38 -8.36 -8.55
C PRO A 41 9.91 -8.34 -8.38
N ASP A 42 10.63 -7.99 -9.44
CA ASP A 42 12.09 -7.81 -9.48
C ASP A 42 12.53 -6.44 -8.93
N ILE A 43 11.63 -5.46 -8.93
CA ILE A 43 11.87 -4.14 -8.35
C ILE A 43 11.63 -4.19 -6.84
N HIS A 44 12.63 -3.73 -6.10
CA HIS A 44 12.65 -3.70 -4.64
C HIS A 44 13.00 -2.31 -4.13
N ALA A 45 12.46 -1.94 -2.97
CA ALA A 45 12.78 -0.71 -2.26
C ALA A 45 13.09 -1.02 -0.79
N GLU A 46 14.04 -0.28 -0.20
CA GLU A 46 14.35 -0.43 1.21
C GLU A 46 13.17 0.04 2.06
N VAL A 47 12.77 -0.74 3.06
CA VAL A 47 11.64 -0.44 3.94
C VAL A 47 11.76 0.97 4.52
N TYR A 48 12.96 1.34 4.97
CA TYR A 48 13.19 2.64 5.61
C TYR A 48 13.15 3.81 4.62
N GLN A 49 13.35 3.58 3.33
CA GLN A 49 13.31 4.61 2.28
C GLN A 49 11.92 4.81 1.67
N LEU A 50 10.99 3.87 1.87
CA LEU A 50 9.67 3.91 1.22
C LEU A 50 8.92 5.23 1.42
N HIS A 51 9.01 5.83 2.61
CA HIS A 51 8.31 7.10 2.87
C HIS A 51 8.86 8.26 2.05
N LEU A 52 10.17 8.28 1.76
CA LEU A 52 10.81 9.29 0.91
C LEU A 52 10.36 9.10 -0.54
N LEU A 53 10.41 7.86 -1.03
CA LEU A 53 9.98 7.52 -2.39
C LEU A 53 8.50 7.83 -2.60
N VAL A 54 7.64 7.51 -1.61
CA VAL A 54 6.21 7.87 -1.68
C VAL A 54 6.05 9.38 -1.69
N ASN A 55 6.78 10.13 -0.86
CA ASN A 55 6.70 11.59 -0.84
C ASN A 55 6.99 12.20 -2.22
N GLU A 56 7.95 11.67 -2.96
CA GLU A 56 8.28 12.12 -4.32
C GLU A 56 7.17 11.85 -5.34
N GLN A 57 6.32 10.85 -5.08
CA GLN A 57 5.21 10.44 -5.95
C GLN A 57 3.90 11.17 -5.67
N LEU A 58 3.83 11.96 -4.59
CA LEU A 58 2.64 12.69 -4.17
C LEU A 58 2.68 14.14 -4.67
N ASP A 59 1.54 14.64 -5.14
CA ASP A 59 1.39 16.05 -5.46
C ASP A 59 1.52 16.94 -4.20
N ALA A 60 1.73 18.24 -4.39
CA ALA A 60 1.95 19.18 -3.30
C ALA A 60 0.73 19.31 -2.36
N ALA A 61 -0.49 19.22 -2.90
CA ALA A 61 -1.72 19.32 -2.12
C ALA A 61 -1.88 18.12 -1.18
N THR A 62 -1.64 16.91 -1.69
CA THR A 62 -1.67 15.66 -0.95
C THR A 62 -0.59 15.63 0.11
N ARG A 63 0.65 16.02 -0.22
CA ARG A 63 1.74 16.11 0.77
C ARG A 63 1.42 17.05 1.92
N GLY A 64 0.88 18.23 1.61
CA GLY A 64 0.50 19.23 2.62
C GLY A 64 -0.64 18.79 3.55
N SER A 65 -1.42 17.79 3.14
CA SER A 65 -2.56 17.29 3.90
C SER A 65 -2.21 16.10 4.81
N ILE A 66 -1.00 15.53 4.67
CA ILE A 66 -0.59 14.33 5.40
C ILE A 66 0.26 14.71 6.62
N ASN A 67 -0.30 14.51 7.82
CA ASN A 67 0.38 14.85 9.08
C ASN A 67 1.50 13.88 9.48
N SER A 68 1.46 12.61 9.04
CA SER A 68 2.51 11.62 9.35
C SER A 68 2.67 10.60 8.22
N LEU A 69 3.39 11.02 7.17
CA LEU A 69 3.58 10.19 5.98
C LEU A 69 4.31 8.88 6.30
N VAL A 70 5.36 8.94 7.13
CA VAL A 70 6.14 7.76 7.53
C VAL A 70 5.24 6.68 8.14
N TRP A 71 4.39 7.08 9.09
CA TRP A 71 3.49 6.18 9.80
C TRP A 71 2.41 5.61 8.87
N LEU A 72 1.79 6.47 8.05
CA LEU A 72 0.73 6.04 7.13
C LEU A 72 1.27 5.12 6.03
N VAL A 73 2.45 5.40 5.49
CA VAL A 73 3.13 4.51 4.52
C VAL A 73 3.37 3.14 5.14
N ALA A 74 3.80 3.07 6.41
CA ALA A 74 3.99 1.80 7.08
C ALA A 74 2.69 1.00 7.20
N TRP A 75 1.57 1.64 7.56
CA TRP A 75 0.26 1.01 7.66
C TRP A 75 -0.27 0.51 6.32
N VAL A 76 -0.22 1.33 5.27
CA VAL A 76 -0.69 0.93 3.94
C VAL A 76 0.18 -0.20 3.38
N ARG A 77 1.49 -0.16 3.59
CA ARG A 77 2.41 -1.25 3.21
C ARG A 77 2.08 -2.56 3.93
N LEU A 78 1.82 -2.51 5.24
CA LEU A 78 1.43 -3.69 6.02
C LEU A 78 0.10 -4.26 5.57
N ASP A 79 -0.85 -3.41 5.18
CA ASP A 79 -2.12 -3.82 4.61
C ASP A 79 -1.93 -4.52 3.27
N LEU A 80 -1.08 -3.97 2.40
CA LEU A 80 -0.71 -4.60 1.13
C LEU A 80 0.05 -5.93 1.31
N GLU A 81 0.75 -6.14 2.42
CA GLU A 81 1.30 -7.46 2.78
C GLU A 81 0.20 -8.45 3.13
N VAL A 82 -0.80 -8.03 3.91
CA VAL A 82 -1.96 -8.86 4.26
C VAL A 82 -2.78 -9.22 3.03
N GLU A 83 -2.92 -8.28 2.07
CA GLU A 83 -3.58 -8.53 0.79
C GLU A 83 -2.75 -9.42 -0.17
N GLY A 84 -1.50 -9.74 0.17
CA GLY A 84 -0.59 -10.49 -0.70
C GLY A 84 -0.17 -9.73 -1.96
N VAL A 85 -0.25 -8.40 -1.94
CA VAL A 85 0.13 -7.53 -3.08
C VAL A 85 1.63 -7.25 -3.05
N VAL A 86 2.18 -7.03 -1.86
CA VAL A 86 3.62 -6.88 -1.63
C VAL A 86 4.10 -7.91 -0.62
N THR A 87 5.40 -8.17 -0.62
CA THR A 87 6.06 -8.95 0.42
C THR A 87 7.27 -8.18 0.91
N ARG A 88 7.58 -8.36 2.19
CA ARG A 88 8.83 -7.86 2.77
C ARG A 88 9.77 -9.00 3.10
N ASP A 89 11.04 -8.73 2.93
CA ASP A 89 12.12 -9.42 3.61
C ASP A 89 12.73 -8.47 4.67
N ALA A 90 13.82 -8.86 5.33
CA ALA A 90 14.46 -8.11 6.41
C ALA A 90 14.66 -6.61 6.09
N VAL A 91 15.08 -6.30 4.85
CA VAL A 91 15.42 -4.93 4.42
C VAL A 91 14.53 -4.42 3.29
N TRP A 92 14.01 -5.33 2.46
CA TRP A 92 13.43 -5.01 1.17
C TRP A 92 11.93 -5.25 1.13
N VAL A 93 11.22 -4.42 0.37
CA VAL A 93 9.82 -4.64 -0.02
C VAL A 93 9.75 -4.74 -1.52
N LYS A 94 9.00 -5.72 -2.02
CA LYS A 94 8.78 -5.96 -3.45
C LYS A 94 7.35 -6.38 -3.73
N ARG A 95 6.90 -6.24 -4.98
CA ARG A 95 5.59 -6.74 -5.40
C ARG A 95 5.58 -8.27 -5.40
N VAL A 96 4.48 -8.89 -5.01
CA VAL A 96 4.31 -10.35 -5.19
C VAL A 96 4.14 -10.63 -6.68
N GLN A 97 4.83 -11.64 -7.19
CA GLN A 97 4.61 -12.12 -8.55
C GLN A 97 3.17 -12.64 -8.62
N GLY A 98 2.31 -11.90 -9.33
CA GLY A 98 0.90 -12.25 -9.43
C GLY A 98 0.80 -13.73 -9.78
N HIS A 99 0.22 -14.51 -8.86
CA HIS A 99 -0.22 -15.84 -9.22
C HIS A 99 -1.17 -15.64 -10.39
N ARG A 100 -0.72 -15.91 -11.62
CA ARG A 100 -1.65 -16.46 -12.59
C ARG A 100 -2.22 -17.66 -11.84
N HIS A 101 -3.50 -17.60 -11.51
CA HIS A 101 -4.28 -18.81 -11.37
C HIS A 101 -4.10 -19.57 -12.68
N SER A 102 -3.07 -20.41 -12.76
CA SER A 102 -3.14 -21.62 -13.53
C SER A 102 -4.20 -22.44 -12.82
N GLY A 103 -5.46 -22.21 -13.18
CA GLY A 103 -6.48 -23.22 -12.94
C GLY A 103 -5.96 -24.54 -13.51
N PRO A 104 -6.26 -25.69 -12.88
CA PRO A 104 -5.83 -26.97 -13.42
C PRO A 104 -6.38 -27.06 -14.84
N GLY A 105 -5.48 -27.06 -15.82
CA GLY A 105 -5.80 -27.52 -17.16
C GLY A 105 -6.22 -28.97 -17.02
N THR A 106 -7.52 -29.21 -16.99
CA THR A 106 -8.08 -30.54 -17.22
C THR A 106 -7.74 -30.91 -18.65
N ALA A 107 -6.78 -31.82 -18.77
CA ALA A 107 -6.58 -32.67 -19.94
C ALA A 107 -7.81 -33.53 -20.22
#